data_AF-A0A355RBL3-F1
#
_entry.id   AF-A0A355RBL3-F1
#
_cell.length_a   1.000
_cell.length_b   1.000
_cell.length_c   1.000
_cell.angle_alpha   90.00
_cell.angle_beta   90.00
_cell.angle_gamma   90.00
#
_symmetry.space_group_name_H-M   'P 1'
#
loop_
_entity.id
_entity.type
_entity.pdbx_description
1 polymer ?
#
loop_
_entity_poly.entity_id
_entity_poly.type
_entity_poly.pdbx_seq_one_letter_code
_entity_poly.pdbx_strand_id
1 'polypeptide(L)'
;KGRMTREVFENSVRNTLGITCMFMWIILAALAFGAVFDGLGAVKAIESVFTERLNLSPLMILILMQLSFILMGTFLDDTAMLVIVAPLYVPLVGALGFDLIWYGILYTITTQIAYMTPPFG
;
A
#
# COMPACT_ATOMS: atom_id res chain seq x y z
N LYS A 1 -23.02 35.93 -3.68
CA LYS A 1 -21.85 35.11 -4.07
C LYS A 1 -20.61 35.73 -3.43
N GLY A 2 -20.01 35.08 -2.44
CA GLY A 2 -18.87 35.60 -1.69
C GLY A 2 -18.66 34.75 -0.44
N ARG A 3 -18.26 33.48 -0.62
CA ARG A 3 -18.15 32.46 0.45
C ARG A 3 -16.70 32.01 0.71
N MET A 4 -15.73 32.70 0.10
CA MET A 4 -14.30 32.49 0.40
C MET A 4 -13.80 33.66 1.24
N THR A 5 -14.09 33.61 2.54
CA THR A 5 -13.45 34.48 3.53
C THR A 5 -12.01 34.02 3.73
N ARG A 6 -11.09 34.94 4.05
CA ARG A 6 -9.67 34.61 4.33
C ARG A 6 -9.52 33.51 5.40
N GLU A 7 -10.42 33.52 6.38
CA GLU A 7 -10.52 32.51 7.43
C GLU A 7 -10.90 31.12 6.90
N VAL A 8 -11.84 31.02 5.95
CA VAL A 8 -12.21 29.75 5.31
C VAL A 8 -11.04 29.21 4.49
N PHE A 9 -10.32 30.09 3.78
CA PHE A 9 -9.14 29.70 3.01
C PHE A 9 -8.03 29.16 3.92
N GLU A 10 -7.72 29.86 5.02
CA GLU A 10 -6.71 29.41 5.98
C GLU A 10 -7.09 28.09 6.65
N ASN A 11 -8.35 27.94 7.07
CA ASN A 11 -8.85 26.70 7.66
C ASN A 11 -8.79 25.52 6.69
N SER A 12 -9.19 25.72 5.42
CA SER A 12 -9.10 24.68 4.39
C SER A 12 -7.65 24.26 4.13
N VAL A 13 -6.74 25.23 3.96
CA VAL A 13 -5.32 24.94 3.74
C VAL A 13 -4.70 24.21 4.92
N ARG A 14 -5.01 24.62 6.16
CA ARG A 14 -4.48 24.00 7.37
C ARG A 14 -4.95 22.55 7.53
N ASN A 15 -6.22 22.27 7.22
CA ASN A 15 -6.76 20.91 7.26
C ASN A 15 -6.13 20.02 6.18
N THR A 16 -6.01 20.51 4.95
CA THR A 16 -5.34 19.76 3.88
C THR A 16 -3.88 19.49 4.21
N LEU A 17 -3.15 20.48 4.73
CA LEU A 17 -1.77 20.30 5.18
C LEU A 17 -1.65 19.27 6.29
N GLY A 18 -2.59 19.24 7.25
CA GLY A 18 -2.60 18.25 8.32
C GLY A 18 -2.66 16.81 7.80
N ILE A 19 -3.57 16.55 6.85
CA ILE A 19 -3.73 15.23 6.24
C ILE A 19 -2.47 14.87 5.41
N THR A 20 -1.95 15.80 4.62
CA THR A 20 -0.72 15.58 3.83
C THR A 20 0.49 15.28 4.70
N CYS A 21 0.66 15.99 5.82
CA CYS A 21 1.73 15.72 6.77
C CYS A 21 1.63 14.31 7.37
N MET A 22 0.42 13.85 7.70
CA MET A 22 0.20 12.48 8.18
C MET A 22 0.62 11.44 7.13
N PHE A 23 0.26 11.64 5.87
CA PHE A 23 0.70 10.76 4.78
C PHE A 23 2.21 10.76 4.59
N MET A 24 2.87 11.92 4.65
CA MET A 24 4.33 12.00 4.53
C MET A 24 5.04 11.21 5.63
N TRP A 25 4.53 11.23 6.86
CA TRP A 25 5.08 10.41 7.96
C TRP A 25 4.91 8.91 7.72
N ILE A 26 3.76 8.49 7.18
CA ILE A 26 3.53 7.06 6.87
C ILE A 26 4.47 6.59 5.75
N ILE A 27 4.61 7.38 4.67
CA ILE A 27 5.53 7.08 3.58
C ILE A 27 6.97 6.97 4.10
N LEU A 28 7.40 7.90 4.97
CA LEU A 28 8.74 7.88 5.57
C LEU A 28 8.99 6.59 6.35
N ALA A 29 8.05 6.19 7.22
CA ALA A 29 8.16 4.95 8.00
C ALA A 29 8.16 3.71 7.10
N ALA A 30 7.32 3.68 6.06
CA ALA A 30 7.25 2.57 5.12
C ALA A 30 8.53 2.44 4.27
N LEU A 31 9.13 3.55 3.83
CA LEU A 31 10.41 3.55 3.13
C LEU A 31 11.55 3.08 4.02
N ALA A 32 11.58 3.52 5.29
CA ALA A 32 12.56 3.04 6.26
C ALA A 32 12.40 1.53 6.52
N PHE A 33 11.16 1.05 6.65
CA PHE A 33 10.87 -0.37 6.77
C PHE A 33 11.30 -1.16 5.54
N GLY A 34 10.99 -0.69 4.33
CA GLY A 34 11.40 -1.32 3.08
C GLY A 34 12.93 -1.44 2.97
N ALA A 35 13.66 -0.37 3.30
CA ALA A 35 15.12 -0.38 3.30
C ALA A 35 15.73 -1.33 4.34
N VAL A 36 15.14 -1.39 5.55
CA VAL A 36 15.56 -2.35 6.58
C VAL A 36 15.23 -3.78 6.18
N PHE A 37 14.06 -4.02 5.60
CA PHE A 37 13.62 -5.35 5.17
C PHE A 37 14.48 -5.90 4.03
N ASP A 38 14.85 -5.04 3.08
CA ASP A 38 15.82 -5.33 2.02
C ASP A 38 17.22 -5.60 2.61
N GLY A 39 17.68 -4.74 3.52
CA GLY A 39 18.96 -4.89 4.21
C GLY A 39 19.07 -6.13 5.11
N LEU A 40 17.95 -6.62 5.66
CA LEU A 40 17.88 -7.87 6.43
C LEU A 40 17.90 -9.12 5.53
N GLY A 41 17.86 -8.97 4.20
CA GLY A 41 17.83 -10.11 3.29
C GLY A 41 16.60 -10.99 3.49
N ALA A 42 15.49 -10.41 3.95
CA ALA A 42 14.24 -11.13 4.19
C ALA A 42 13.73 -11.84 2.92
N VAL A 43 14.14 -11.36 1.75
CA VAL A 43 13.99 -11.99 0.43
C VAL A 43 14.57 -13.42 0.41
N LYS A 44 15.81 -13.60 0.90
CA LYS A 44 16.45 -14.93 0.98
C LYS A 44 15.84 -15.81 2.07
N ALA A 45 15.34 -15.20 3.15
CA ALA A 45 14.62 -15.93 4.19
C ALA A 45 13.25 -16.42 3.67
N ILE A 46 12.55 -15.62 2.87
CA ILE A 46 11.30 -16.01 2.21
C ILE A 46 11.58 -17.08 1.16
N GLU A 47 12.57 -16.90 0.28
CA GLU A 47 12.95 -17.93 -0.71
C GLU A 47 13.33 -19.25 -0.04
N SER A 48 14.18 -19.26 0.99
CA SER A 48 14.57 -20.51 1.67
C SER A 48 13.41 -21.15 2.45
N VAL A 49 12.61 -20.38 3.18
CA VAL A 49 11.50 -20.92 3.99
C VAL A 49 10.33 -21.38 3.11
N PHE A 50 9.98 -20.62 2.07
CA PHE A 50 8.83 -20.94 1.20
C PHE A 50 9.16 -22.03 0.17
N THR A 51 10.39 -22.05 -0.37
CA THR A 51 10.79 -23.03 -1.40
C THR A 51 11.24 -24.36 -0.78
N GLU A 52 11.96 -24.37 0.35
CA GLU A 52 12.48 -25.62 0.93
C GLU A 52 11.55 -26.29 1.96
N ARG A 53 10.70 -25.54 2.70
CA ARG A 53 9.88 -26.12 3.78
C ARG A 53 8.38 -26.19 3.51
N LEU A 54 7.81 -25.32 2.68
CA LEU A 54 6.36 -25.21 2.49
C LEU A 54 5.87 -25.41 1.04
N ASN A 55 6.76 -25.50 0.04
CA ASN A 55 6.40 -25.63 -1.38
C ASN A 55 5.45 -24.53 -1.88
N LEU A 56 5.46 -23.37 -1.22
CA LEU A 56 4.54 -22.28 -1.52
C LEU A 56 5.11 -21.48 -2.69
N SER A 57 4.46 -21.61 -3.85
CA SER A 57 4.80 -20.86 -5.06
C SER A 57 4.78 -19.34 -4.79
N PRO A 58 5.65 -18.54 -5.41
CA PRO A 58 5.59 -17.07 -5.40
C PRO A 58 4.19 -16.51 -5.69
N LEU A 59 3.36 -17.26 -6.44
CA LEU A 59 1.96 -16.94 -6.69
C LEU A 59 1.10 -16.94 -5.41
N MET A 60 1.38 -17.80 -4.44
CA MET A 60 0.61 -17.86 -3.19
C MET A 60 0.90 -16.64 -2.30
N ILE A 61 2.14 -16.14 -2.32
CA ILE A 61 2.49 -14.89 -1.66
C ILE A 61 1.70 -13.75 -2.31
N LEU A 62 1.69 -13.63 -3.65
CA LEU A 62 0.88 -12.63 -4.35
C LEU A 62 -0.60 -12.73 -4.01
N ILE A 63 -1.18 -13.94 -3.95
CA ILE A 63 -2.59 -14.13 -3.56
C ILE A 63 -2.85 -13.62 -2.14
N LEU A 64 -1.92 -13.87 -1.21
CA LEU A 64 -2.03 -13.42 0.18
C LEU A 64 -1.90 -11.89 0.29
N MET A 65 -1.04 -11.28 -0.52
CA MET A 65 -0.99 -9.82 -0.67
C MET A 65 -2.33 -9.27 -1.19
N GLN A 66 -2.92 -9.92 -2.18
CA GLN A 66 -4.21 -9.53 -2.75
C GLN A 66 -5.37 -9.63 -1.76
N LEU A 67 -5.39 -10.67 -0.92
CA LEU A 67 -6.35 -10.79 0.17
C LEU A 67 -6.22 -9.67 1.21
N SER A 68 -4.98 -9.26 1.52
CA SER A 68 -4.75 -8.15 2.44
C SER A 68 -5.29 -6.82 1.90
N PHE A 69 -5.25 -6.61 0.58
CA PHE A 69 -5.87 -5.43 -0.05
C PHE A 69 -7.38 -5.41 0.06
N ILE A 70 -8.04 -6.57 -0.03
CA ILE A 70 -9.49 -6.65 0.14
C ILE A 70 -9.87 -6.30 1.58
N LEU A 71 -9.12 -6.79 2.57
CA LEU A 71 -9.34 -6.48 3.99
C LEU A 71 -9.02 -5.03 4.36
N MET A 72 -8.05 -4.39 3.72
CA MET A 72 -7.70 -2.99 3.96
C MET A 72 -8.62 -2.04 3.20
N GLY A 73 -8.98 -2.38 1.95
CA GLY A 73 -9.83 -1.58 1.07
C GLY A 73 -11.28 -1.48 1.55
N THR A 74 -11.69 -2.31 2.50
CA THR A 74 -12.97 -2.16 3.22
C THR A 74 -12.97 -1.02 4.25
N PHE A 75 -11.81 -0.50 4.66
CA PHE A 75 -11.71 0.54 5.71
C PHE A 75 -11.08 1.85 5.23
N LEU A 76 -10.30 1.80 4.16
CA LEU A 76 -9.48 2.90 3.66
C LEU A 76 -9.88 3.24 2.22
N ASP A 77 -9.82 4.52 1.86
CA ASP A 77 -10.01 4.93 0.46
C ASP A 77 -8.86 4.43 -0.44
N ASP A 78 -9.13 4.34 -1.74
CA ASP A 78 -8.21 3.79 -2.73
C ASP A 78 -6.89 4.56 -2.82
N THR A 79 -6.95 5.89 -2.62
CA THR A 79 -5.79 6.77 -2.71
C THR A 79 -4.94 6.68 -1.44
N ALA A 80 -5.55 6.72 -0.25
CA ALA A 80 -4.83 6.53 1.01
C ALA A 80 -4.18 5.15 1.09
N MET A 81 -4.88 4.11 0.65
CA MET A 81 -4.31 2.75 0.62
C MET A 81 -3.09 2.70 -0.31
N LEU A 82 -3.14 3.29 -1.50
CA LEU A 82 -1.99 3.28 -2.42
C LEU A 82 -0.78 3.93 -1.76
N VAL A 83 -0.97 5.08 -1.12
CA VAL A 83 0.11 5.84 -0.48
C VAL A 83 0.76 5.05 0.66
N ILE A 84 -0.02 4.29 1.42
CA ILE A 84 0.48 3.46 2.52
C ILE A 84 1.21 2.23 1.97
N VAL A 85 0.63 1.58 0.97
CA VAL A 85 0.99 0.21 0.62
C VAL A 85 2.05 0.14 -0.50
N ALA A 86 2.07 1.10 -1.42
CA ALA A 86 3.06 1.19 -2.49
C ALA A 86 4.52 1.14 -2.00
N PRO A 87 4.98 1.97 -1.04
CA PRO A 87 6.39 1.95 -0.61
C PRO A 87 6.80 0.64 0.07
N LEU A 88 5.85 -0.13 0.61
CA LEU A 88 6.12 -1.39 1.29
C LEU A 88 6.11 -2.59 0.33
N TYR A 89 5.12 -2.69 -0.55
CA TYR A 89 4.95 -3.86 -1.42
C TYR A 89 5.69 -3.77 -2.75
N VAL A 90 5.92 -2.58 -3.31
CA VAL A 90 6.71 -2.41 -4.54
C VAL A 90 8.12 -3.02 -4.42
N PRO A 91 8.93 -2.71 -3.39
CA PRO A 91 10.25 -3.34 -3.26
C PRO A 91 10.16 -4.84 -2.99
N LEU A 92 9.13 -5.29 -2.28
CA LEU A 92 8.91 -6.70 -1.96
C LEU A 92 8.57 -7.54 -3.20
N VAL A 93 7.67 -7.04 -4.06
CA VAL A 93 7.27 -7.71 -5.31
C VAL A 93 8.41 -7.70 -6.32
N GLY A 94 9.14 -6.58 -6.42
CA GLY A 94 10.35 -6.50 -7.25
C GLY A 94 11.42 -7.51 -6.80
N ALA A 95 11.60 -7.68 -5.49
CA ALA A 95 12.53 -8.67 -4.95
C ALA A 95 12.09 -10.13 -5.18
N LEU A 96 10.79 -10.40 -5.26
CA LEU A 96 10.23 -11.71 -5.62
C LEU A 96 10.33 -12.01 -7.13
N GLY A 97 10.88 -11.08 -7.93
CA GLY A 97 11.08 -11.26 -9.37
C GLY A 97 9.81 -11.07 -10.20
N PHE A 98 8.76 -10.48 -9.64
CA PHE A 98 7.52 -10.18 -10.36
C PHE A 98 7.61 -8.86 -11.12
N ASP A 99 6.92 -8.80 -12.26
CA ASP A 99 6.80 -7.59 -13.04
C ASP A 99 5.92 -6.55 -12.32
N LEU A 100 6.49 -5.38 -12.08
CA LEU A 100 5.85 -4.28 -11.35
C LEU A 100 4.63 -3.70 -12.09
N ILE A 101 4.60 -3.77 -13.43
CA ILE A 101 3.47 -3.30 -14.23
C ILE A 101 2.29 -4.25 -14.02
N TRP A 102 2.54 -5.56 -14.08
CA TRP A 102 1.51 -6.56 -13.80
C TRP A 102 0.98 -6.47 -12.38
N TYR A 103 1.85 -6.24 -11.40
CA TYR A 103 1.43 -6.00 -10.03
C TYR A 103 0.56 -4.76 -9.89
N GLY A 104 0.91 -3.66 -10.58
CA GLY A 104 0.07 -2.45 -10.62
C GLY A 104 -1.32 -2.70 -11.24
N ILE A 105 -1.40 -3.52 -12.29
CA ILE A 105 -2.67 -3.93 -12.90
C ILE A 105 -3.50 -4.76 -11.91
N LEU A 106 -2.88 -5.75 -11.25
CA LEU A 106 -3.56 -6.56 -10.24
C LEU A 106 -4.05 -5.73 -9.05
N TYR A 107 -3.22 -4.79 -8.59
CA TYR A 107 -3.58 -3.82 -7.56
C TYR A 107 -4.82 -3.03 -7.96
N THR A 108 -4.81 -2.37 -9.13
CA THR A 108 -5.93 -1.54 -9.58
C THR A 108 -7.22 -2.35 -9.74
N ILE A 109 -7.16 -3.57 -10.27
CA ILE A 109 -8.36 -4.43 -10.36
C ILE A 109 -8.88 -4.80 -8.96
N THR A 110 -7.98 -5.17 -8.05
CA THR A 110 -8.34 -5.61 -6.69
C THR A 110 -8.91 -4.47 -5.85
N THR A 111 -8.37 -3.25 -5.99
CA THR A 111 -8.90 -2.09 -5.27
C THR A 111 -10.30 -1.74 -5.74
N GLN A 112 -10.60 -1.84 -7.04
CA GLN A 112 -11.96 -1.64 -7.55
C GLN A 112 -12.93 -2.72 -7.03
N ILE A 113 -12.47 -3.97 -6.91
CA ILE A 113 -13.26 -5.06 -6.31
C ILE A 113 -13.51 -4.80 -4.81
N ALA A 114 -12.47 -4.38 -4.08
CA ALA A 114 -12.58 -4.05 -2.66
C ALA A 114 -13.57 -2.89 -2.44
N TYR A 115 -13.54 -1.87 -3.30
CA TYR A 115 -14.47 -0.72 -3.26
C TYR A 115 -15.93 -1.13 -3.49
N MET A 116 -16.17 -2.20 -4.26
CA MET A 116 -17.51 -2.77 -4.46
C MET A 116 -17.95 -3.69 -3.31
N THR A 117 -17.02 -4.15 -2.46
CA THR A 117 -17.30 -5.07 -1.35
C THR A 117 -17.64 -4.24 -0.10
N PRO A 118 -18.80 -4.43 0.55
CA PRO A 118 -19.17 -3.63 1.72
C PRO A 118 -18.15 -3.87 2.85
N PRO A 119 -17.70 -2.84 3.59
CA PRO A 119 -18.43 -1.70 4.12
C PRO A 119 -17.95 -0.35 3.55
N PHE A 120 -18.92 0.54 3.41
CA PHE A 120 -18.66 1.97 3.22
C PHE A 120 -17.80 2.49 4.38
N GLY A 121 -16.58 2.93 4.08
CA GLY A 121 -15.88 3.94 4.87
C GLY A 121 -16.56 5.30 4.73
#